data_AF-A0A1B9EME9-F1
#
_entry.id   AF-A0A1B9EME9-F1
#
_cell.length_a   1.000
_cell.length_b   1.000
_cell.length_c   1.000
_cell.angle_alpha   90.00
_cell.angle_beta   90.00
_cell.angle_gamma   90.00
#
_symmetry.space_group_name_H-M   'P 1'
#
loop_
_entity.id
_entity.type
_entity.pdbx_description
1 polymer ?
#
loop_
_entity_poly.entity_id
_entity_poly.type
_entity_poly.pdbx_seq_one_letter_code
_entity_poly.pdbx_strand_id
1 'polypeptide(L)'
;MGICIDVLIVDWDHLMSVPGDDQRYGILHGAAISVNDEDAWPDRSPSVGPQWLWPSPPDADWFGKFDFGAVGSSYKDHFWAGERWEDIRAFVAPAVRSAVDRFIDPLFWGGLEYMADRDAEGAAAHVSVVLPDAPSDHLLWCPPEAVSLLRLLWDSVDAELAALRVPFERYAGFGLGRVKDFDAFAGLLRGWGDVIGQAQQRGWGVVGIRC
;
A
#
# COMPACT_ATOMS: atom_id res chain seq x y z
N MET A 1 -14.04 8.42 11.60
CA MET A 1 -12.65 8.84 11.29
C MET A 1 -11.90 7.58 10.89
N GLY A 2 -11.07 7.63 9.85
CA GLY A 2 -10.26 6.48 9.44
C GLY A 2 -8.96 6.42 10.23
N ILE A 3 -8.35 5.23 10.33
CA ILE A 3 -6.99 5.06 10.85
C ILE A 3 -6.04 5.72 9.83
N CYS A 4 -5.08 6.49 10.32
CA CYS A 4 -4.00 7.04 9.49
C CYS A 4 -2.95 5.95 9.23
N ILE A 5 -2.33 5.97 8.06
CA ILE A 5 -1.26 5.03 7.72
C ILE A 5 -0.05 5.79 7.18
N ASP A 6 1.11 5.53 7.79
CA ASP A 6 2.42 5.89 7.26
C ASP A 6 3.06 4.64 6.64
N VAL A 7 3.49 4.77 5.38
CA VAL A 7 4.13 3.68 4.63
C VAL A 7 5.60 3.99 4.47
N LEU A 8 6.43 3.07 4.95
CA LEU A 8 7.88 3.14 4.87
C LEU A 8 8.42 1.97 4.07
N ILE A 9 9.48 2.22 3.31
CA ILE A 9 10.39 1.18 2.87
C ILE A 9 11.61 1.18 3.78
N VAL A 10 12.11 0.01 4.12
CA VAL A 10 13.15 -0.15 5.14
C VAL A 10 14.16 -1.22 4.78
N ASP A 11 15.42 -0.98 5.09
CA ASP A 11 16.43 -2.03 5.14
C ASP A 11 15.98 -3.09 6.16
N TRP A 12 15.63 -4.26 5.62
CA TRP A 12 15.02 -5.33 6.40
C TRP A 12 16.00 -5.94 7.38
N ASP A 13 17.27 -6.08 6.99
CA ASP A 13 18.30 -6.64 7.87
C ASP A 13 18.58 -5.68 9.03
N HIS A 14 18.59 -4.37 8.75
CA HIS A 14 18.69 -3.33 9.79
C HIS A 14 17.51 -3.44 10.77
N LEU A 15 16.27 -3.44 10.28
CA LEU A 15 15.07 -3.52 11.13
C LEU A 15 15.04 -4.81 11.96
N MET A 16 15.39 -5.95 11.36
CA MET A 16 15.38 -7.26 12.03
C MET A 16 16.51 -7.42 13.05
N SER A 17 17.61 -6.65 12.94
CA SER A 17 18.69 -6.61 13.93
C SER A 17 18.26 -6.01 15.28
N VAL A 18 17.18 -5.19 15.28
CA VAL A 18 16.62 -4.61 16.51
C VAL A 18 15.84 -5.67 17.27
N PRO A 19 16.12 -5.89 18.57
CA PRO A 19 15.46 -6.91 19.35
C PRO A 19 14.08 -6.44 19.82
N GLY A 20 13.06 -7.26 19.56
CA GLY A 20 11.70 -7.05 20.09
C GLY A 20 10.83 -6.11 19.25
N ASP A 21 9.54 -6.44 19.19
CA ASP A 21 8.59 -5.77 18.30
C ASP A 21 8.30 -4.33 18.75
N ASP A 22 8.22 -4.07 20.06
CA ASP A 22 8.01 -2.72 20.60
C ASP A 22 9.16 -1.77 20.23
N GLN A 23 10.40 -2.26 20.24
CA GLN A 23 11.56 -1.46 19.88
C GLN A 23 11.60 -1.20 18.37
N ARG A 24 11.24 -2.20 17.54
CA ARG A 24 11.08 -2.04 16.09
C ARG A 24 10.00 -1.00 15.77
N TYR A 25 8.84 -1.09 16.43
CA TYR A 25 7.78 -0.11 16.27
C TYR A 25 8.26 1.30 16.66
N GLY A 26 8.97 1.42 17.78
CA GLY A 26 9.53 2.69 18.25
C GLY A 26 10.47 3.36 17.24
N ILE A 27 11.39 2.59 16.62
CA ILE A 27 12.30 3.16 15.61
C ILE A 27 11.58 3.52 14.31
N LEU A 28 10.57 2.74 13.88
CA LEU A 28 9.77 3.01 12.69
C LEU A 28 8.92 4.28 12.88
N HIS A 29 8.29 4.40 14.05
CA HIS A 29 7.50 5.59 14.40
C HIS A 29 8.37 6.84 14.51
N GLY A 30 9.55 6.72 15.14
CA GLY A 30 10.55 7.81 15.18
C GLY A 30 11.01 8.22 13.78
N ALA A 31 11.28 7.26 12.89
CA ALA A 31 11.64 7.51 11.51
C ALA A 31 10.53 8.22 10.72
N ALA A 32 9.28 7.75 10.86
CA ALA A 32 8.13 8.35 10.19
C ALA A 32 7.90 9.82 10.59
N ILE A 33 8.14 10.16 11.86
CA ILE A 33 8.10 11.54 12.37
C ILE A 33 9.30 12.35 11.87
N SER A 34 10.51 11.78 11.86
CA SER A 34 11.74 12.53 11.55
C SER A 34 11.76 13.16 10.15
N VAL A 35 11.03 12.58 9.19
CA VAL A 35 10.87 13.12 7.83
C VAL A 35 9.56 13.89 7.66
N ASN A 36 8.67 13.82 8.65
CA ASN A 36 7.50 14.67 8.78
C ASN A 36 7.93 15.97 9.46
N ASP A 37 8.47 16.88 8.66
CA ASP A 37 8.96 18.17 9.13
C ASP A 37 7.77 19.13 9.35
N GLU A 38 6.91 18.82 10.34
CA GLU A 38 5.81 19.71 10.75
C GLU A 38 6.36 20.98 11.45
N ASP A 39 7.57 20.92 11.98
CA ASP A 39 8.24 22.03 12.68
C ASP A 39 9.06 22.96 11.77
N ALA A 40 9.39 22.57 10.53
CA ALA A 40 10.22 23.42 9.68
C ALA A 40 9.46 24.63 9.13
N TRP A 41 8.17 24.52 8.75
CA TRP A 41 7.41 25.63 8.20
C TRP A 41 5.90 25.47 8.43
N PRO A 42 5.23 26.33 9.21
CA PRO A 42 3.78 26.25 9.50
C PRO A 42 2.87 26.50 8.28
N ASP A 43 3.42 26.66 7.09
CA ASP A 43 2.71 27.03 5.85
C ASP A 43 2.89 25.98 4.74
N ARG A 44 3.38 24.77 5.06
CA ARG A 44 3.50 23.69 4.07
C ARG A 44 2.09 23.23 3.69
N SER A 45 1.64 23.69 2.53
CA SER A 45 0.44 23.16 1.89
C SER A 45 0.59 21.64 1.75
N PRO A 46 -0.46 20.84 2.02
CA PRO A 46 -0.41 19.41 1.81
C PRO A 46 0.08 19.09 0.39
N SER A 47 0.90 18.05 0.28
CA SER A 47 1.51 17.58 -0.94
C SER A 47 0.49 17.49 -2.08
N VAL A 48 0.74 18.19 -3.19
CA VAL A 48 -0.16 18.22 -4.35
C VAL A 48 -0.21 16.85 -5.05
N GLY A 49 0.79 15.99 -4.84
CA GLY A 49 0.86 14.65 -5.40
C GLY A 49 1.79 13.72 -4.60
N PRO A 50 1.86 12.44 -5.00
CA PRO A 50 2.68 11.45 -4.31
C PRO A 50 4.17 11.79 -4.39
N GLN A 51 4.90 11.56 -3.30
CA GLN A 51 6.33 11.86 -3.23
C GLN A 51 7.07 10.99 -2.20
N TRP A 52 8.37 10.84 -2.41
CA TRP A 52 9.27 10.23 -1.44
C TRP A 52 9.84 11.26 -0.48
N LEU A 53 9.80 10.92 0.80
CA LEU A 53 10.46 11.63 1.88
C LEU A 53 11.62 10.77 2.36
N TRP A 54 12.84 11.17 1.99
CA TRP A 54 14.06 10.51 2.43
C TRP A 54 14.65 11.26 3.62
N PRO A 55 15.15 10.55 4.65
CA PRO A 55 15.84 11.19 5.75
C PRO A 55 17.18 11.76 5.29
N SER A 56 17.70 12.71 6.07
CA SER A 56 19.06 13.22 5.86
C SER A 56 20.10 12.17 6.31
N PRO A 57 21.29 12.12 5.70
CA PRO A 57 22.37 11.25 6.18
C PRO A 57 22.66 11.50 7.67
N PRO A 58 22.92 10.44 8.47
CA PRO A 58 23.22 9.06 8.07
C PRO A 58 21.99 8.15 7.88
N ASP A 59 20.78 8.60 8.19
CA ASP A 59 19.59 7.74 8.18
C ASP A 59 19.06 7.44 6.76
N ALA A 60 19.55 8.15 5.74
CA ALA A 60 19.24 7.97 4.31
C ALA A 60 19.44 6.54 3.80
N ASP A 61 20.27 5.76 4.49
CA ASP A 61 20.69 4.44 4.06
C ASP A 61 19.81 3.30 4.59
N TRP A 62 18.82 3.57 5.47
CA TRP A 62 18.01 2.50 6.06
C TRP A 62 16.50 2.64 5.91
N PHE A 63 15.96 3.83 5.59
CA PHE A 63 14.52 3.96 5.29
C PHE A 63 14.16 5.09 4.32
N GLY A 64 12.95 5.02 3.79
CA GLY A 64 12.26 6.12 3.13
C GLY A 64 10.76 6.06 3.38
N LYS A 65 10.12 7.21 3.60
CA LYS A 65 8.66 7.30 3.75
C LYS A 65 8.03 7.70 2.42
N PHE A 66 6.91 7.09 2.08
CA PHE A 66 6.12 7.47 0.93
C PHE A 66 4.88 8.24 1.38
N ASP A 67 4.72 9.43 0.83
CA ASP A 67 3.49 10.22 0.97
C ASP A 67 2.65 10.01 -0.29
N PHE A 68 1.45 9.46 -0.15
CA PHE A 68 0.52 9.25 -1.27
C PHE A 68 -0.17 10.57 -1.71
N GLY A 69 0.00 11.66 -0.97
CA GLY A 69 -0.60 12.96 -1.24
C GLY A 69 -2.09 12.99 -0.88
N ALA A 70 -2.94 13.30 -1.87
CA ALA A 70 -4.35 13.59 -1.65
C ALA A 70 -5.19 12.37 -1.18
N VAL A 71 -4.74 11.15 -1.48
CA VAL A 71 -5.46 9.88 -1.23
C VAL A 71 -4.44 8.83 -0.82
N GLY A 72 -4.71 8.06 0.24
CA GLY A 72 -3.82 6.97 0.69
C GLY A 72 -3.12 7.22 2.03
N SER A 73 -3.17 8.43 2.57
CA SER A 73 -2.73 8.72 3.95
C SER A 73 -3.69 8.19 5.02
N SER A 74 -4.90 7.75 4.62
CA SER A 74 -5.81 7.01 5.50
C SER A 74 -6.00 5.59 5.03
N TYR A 75 -6.00 4.64 5.96
CA TYR A 75 -6.40 3.27 5.69
C TYR A 75 -7.83 3.18 5.12
N LYS A 76 -8.69 4.15 5.42
CA LYS A 76 -10.03 4.22 4.84
C LYS A 76 -10.03 4.47 3.33
N ASP A 77 -8.98 5.10 2.79
CA ASP A 77 -8.85 5.28 1.35
C ASP A 77 -8.54 3.94 0.66
N HIS A 78 -7.72 3.10 1.28
CA HIS A 78 -7.44 1.73 0.83
C HIS A 78 -8.70 0.86 0.88
N PHE A 79 -9.45 0.93 1.99
CA PHE A 79 -10.74 0.27 2.13
C PHE A 79 -11.69 0.65 0.97
N TRP A 80 -11.89 1.95 0.72
CA TRP A 80 -12.78 2.39 -0.34
C TRP A 80 -12.28 2.02 -1.73
N ALA A 81 -10.98 2.06 -1.99
CA ALA A 81 -10.42 1.59 -3.25
C ALA A 81 -10.69 0.09 -3.46
N GLY A 82 -10.58 -0.71 -2.40
CA GLY A 82 -10.96 -2.12 -2.45
C GLY A 82 -12.45 -2.35 -2.70
N GLU A 83 -13.34 -1.57 -2.07
CA GLU A 83 -14.78 -1.62 -2.37
C GLU A 83 -15.07 -1.25 -3.83
N ARG A 84 -14.39 -0.23 -4.39
CA ARG A 84 -14.50 0.10 -5.82
C ARG A 84 -14.06 -1.03 -6.72
N TRP A 85 -13.00 -1.71 -6.32
CA TRP A 85 -12.54 -2.86 -7.05
C TRP A 85 -13.59 -3.98 -7.03
N GLU A 86 -14.21 -4.25 -5.89
CA GLU A 86 -15.28 -5.24 -5.77
C GLU A 86 -16.48 -4.91 -6.67
N ASP A 87 -16.88 -3.63 -6.76
CA ASP A 87 -17.95 -3.19 -7.67
C ASP A 87 -17.68 -3.56 -9.14
N ILE A 88 -16.41 -3.52 -9.57
CA ILE A 88 -16.06 -3.61 -10.99
C ILE A 88 -15.40 -4.94 -11.40
N ARG A 89 -14.84 -5.71 -10.47
CA ARG A 89 -13.99 -6.88 -10.78
C ARG A 89 -14.69 -7.92 -11.65
N ALA A 90 -16.02 -8.06 -11.53
CA ALA A 90 -16.82 -8.97 -12.35
C ALA A 90 -16.87 -8.60 -13.85
N PHE A 91 -16.56 -7.35 -14.20
CA PHE A 91 -16.59 -6.82 -15.56
C PHE A 91 -15.20 -6.68 -16.19
N VAL A 92 -14.15 -7.11 -15.47
CA VAL A 92 -12.76 -7.05 -15.91
C VAL A 92 -12.32 -8.41 -16.48
N ALA A 93 -11.46 -8.40 -17.48
CA ALA A 93 -10.93 -9.63 -18.07
C ALA A 93 -10.26 -10.51 -16.99
N PRO A 94 -10.45 -11.85 -16.99
CA PRO A 94 -10.02 -12.70 -15.87
C PRO A 94 -8.54 -12.61 -15.50
N ALA A 95 -7.65 -12.44 -16.48
CA ALA A 95 -6.22 -12.29 -16.24
C ALA A 95 -5.88 -10.98 -15.50
N VAL A 96 -6.48 -9.86 -15.94
CA VAL A 96 -6.31 -8.55 -15.31
C VAL A 96 -6.92 -8.55 -13.91
N ARG A 97 -8.12 -9.13 -13.77
CA ARG A 97 -8.77 -9.31 -12.48
C ARG A 97 -7.86 -10.06 -11.50
N SER A 98 -7.33 -11.21 -11.91
CA SER A 98 -6.46 -12.02 -11.06
C SER A 98 -5.19 -11.27 -10.64
N ALA A 99 -4.59 -10.47 -11.53
CA ALA A 99 -3.42 -9.67 -11.21
C ALA A 99 -3.74 -8.58 -10.17
N VAL A 100 -4.86 -7.85 -10.35
CA VAL A 100 -5.29 -6.80 -9.42
C VAL A 100 -5.69 -7.39 -8.07
N ASP A 101 -6.49 -8.46 -8.06
CA ASP A 101 -6.91 -9.19 -6.84
C ASP A 101 -5.67 -9.52 -6.00
N ARG A 102 -4.66 -10.14 -6.61
CA ARG A 102 -3.44 -10.59 -5.92
C ARG A 102 -2.51 -9.44 -5.51
N PHE A 103 -2.58 -8.30 -6.20
CA PHE A 103 -1.77 -7.13 -5.86
C PHE A 103 -2.36 -6.36 -4.68
N ILE A 104 -3.68 -6.13 -4.67
CA ILE A 104 -4.31 -5.29 -3.65
C ILE A 104 -4.60 -6.05 -2.35
N ASP A 105 -4.84 -7.37 -2.42
CA ASP A 105 -5.21 -8.18 -1.26
C ASP A 105 -4.26 -8.02 -0.05
N PRO A 106 -2.95 -8.25 -0.19
CA PRO A 106 -2.01 -8.08 0.92
C PRO A 106 -1.81 -6.61 1.34
N LEU A 107 -2.09 -5.63 0.46
CA LEU A 107 -1.83 -4.22 0.71
C LEU A 107 -3.01 -3.49 1.36
N PHE A 108 -4.24 -3.86 0.99
CA PHE A 108 -5.45 -3.15 1.41
C PHE A 108 -6.15 -3.90 2.52
N TRP A 109 -6.10 -5.24 2.50
CA TRP A 109 -6.92 -6.07 3.37
C TRP A 109 -6.11 -6.80 4.41
N GLY A 110 -4.82 -7.06 4.18
CA GLY A 110 -3.88 -7.49 5.22
C GLY A 110 -4.38 -8.64 6.11
N GLY A 111 -5.08 -9.62 5.52
CA GLY A 111 -5.65 -10.75 6.27
C GLY A 111 -6.80 -10.41 7.23
N LEU A 112 -7.47 -9.25 7.09
CA LEU A 112 -8.70 -8.97 7.83
C LEU A 112 -9.76 -10.02 7.50
N GLU A 113 -10.31 -10.67 8.53
CA GLU A 113 -11.30 -11.77 8.47
C GLU A 113 -12.53 -11.47 7.58
N TYR A 114 -12.76 -10.21 7.22
CA TYR A 114 -13.86 -9.75 6.38
C TYR A 114 -13.94 -10.45 5.00
N MET A 115 -12.83 -10.98 4.48
CA MET A 115 -12.79 -11.71 3.19
C MET A 115 -12.73 -13.24 3.33
N ALA A 116 -12.48 -13.79 4.53
CA ALA A 116 -12.33 -15.24 4.72
C ALA A 116 -13.59 -16.05 4.36
N ASP A 117 -14.77 -15.43 4.46
CA ASP A 117 -16.06 -16.06 4.17
C ASP A 117 -16.50 -15.95 2.69
N ARG A 118 -15.75 -15.25 1.82
CA ARG A 118 -16.17 -15.01 0.42
C ARG A 118 -15.53 -15.92 -0.63
N ASP A 119 -14.52 -16.70 -0.26
CA ASP A 119 -13.73 -17.53 -1.19
C ASP A 119 -14.24 -18.98 -1.37
N ALA A 120 -15.41 -19.34 -0.83
CA ALA A 120 -15.94 -20.70 -0.97
C ALA A 120 -16.43 -21.04 -2.40
N GLU A 121 -16.68 -20.06 -3.26
CA GLU A 121 -17.32 -20.28 -4.57
C GLU A 121 -16.44 -19.77 -5.73
N GLY A 122 -15.36 -20.51 -6.03
CA GLY A 122 -14.67 -20.40 -7.33
C GLY A 122 -13.18 -20.08 -7.33
N ALA A 123 -12.47 -20.23 -6.21
CA ALA A 123 -11.01 -20.05 -6.16
C ALA A 123 -10.29 -21.15 -6.98
N ALA A 124 -9.95 -20.84 -8.23
CA ALA A 124 -8.81 -21.48 -8.87
C ALA A 124 -7.59 -21.23 -7.97
N ALA A 125 -6.75 -22.25 -7.80
CA ALA A 125 -5.56 -22.21 -6.95
C ALA A 125 -4.60 -21.09 -7.39
N HIS A 126 -4.82 -19.88 -6.89
CA HIS A 126 -3.96 -18.74 -7.12
C HIS A 126 -2.92 -18.71 -6.01
N VAL A 127 -1.63 -18.64 -6.37
CA VAL A 127 -0.54 -18.42 -5.41
C VAL A 127 -0.75 -17.04 -4.79
N SER A 128 -1.38 -16.98 -3.62
CA SER A 128 -1.55 -15.74 -2.87
C SER A 128 -0.18 -15.27 -2.38
N VAL A 129 0.08 -13.95 -2.42
CA VAL A 129 1.22 -13.38 -1.71
C VAL A 129 0.82 -13.34 -0.23
N VAL A 130 1.11 -14.43 0.46
CA VAL A 130 0.85 -14.52 1.90
C VAL A 130 1.93 -13.73 2.61
N LEU A 131 1.55 -12.58 3.16
CA LEU A 131 2.43 -11.84 4.04
C LEU A 131 2.50 -12.54 5.40
N PRO A 132 3.66 -12.52 6.08
CA PRO A 132 3.72 -12.90 7.49
C PRO A 132 2.79 -12.04 8.34
N ASP A 133 2.31 -12.60 9.45
CA ASP A 133 1.50 -11.85 10.41
C ASP A 133 2.26 -10.59 10.85
N ALA A 134 1.58 -9.44 10.74
CA ALA A 134 2.15 -8.19 11.16
C ALA A 134 2.29 -8.19 12.70
N PRO A 135 3.44 -7.75 13.23
CA PRO A 135 3.57 -7.53 14.67
C PRO A 135 2.49 -6.55 15.16
N SER A 136 2.18 -6.60 16.45
CA SER A 136 1.23 -5.69 17.08
C SER A 136 1.49 -4.23 16.67
N ASP A 137 0.41 -3.48 16.44
CA ASP A 137 0.40 -2.07 16.04
C ASP A 137 0.93 -1.73 14.62
N HIS A 138 1.30 -2.73 13.84
CA HIS A 138 1.57 -2.56 12.41
C HIS A 138 0.30 -2.80 11.57
N LEU A 139 0.17 -2.06 10.48
CA LEU A 139 -0.91 -2.20 9.49
C LEU A 139 -0.48 -3.03 8.28
N LEU A 140 0.83 -3.09 8.00
CA LEU A 140 1.41 -3.88 6.93
C LEU A 140 2.83 -4.32 7.31
N TRP A 141 3.17 -5.58 7.05
CA TRP A 141 4.49 -6.16 7.29
C TRP A 141 4.91 -7.00 6.09
N CYS A 142 5.64 -6.40 5.15
CA CYS A 142 5.96 -6.99 3.86
C CYS A 142 7.48 -7.16 3.70
N PRO A 143 8.01 -8.39 3.82
CA PRO A 143 9.45 -8.63 3.70
C PRO A 143 9.92 -8.56 2.23
N PRO A 144 11.23 -8.39 1.97
CA PRO A 144 11.78 -8.20 0.62
C PRO A 144 11.41 -9.28 -0.41
N GLU A 145 11.26 -10.53 0.02
CA GLU A 145 10.81 -11.63 -0.82
C GLU A 145 9.37 -11.43 -1.32
N ALA A 146 8.48 -10.93 -0.46
CA ALA A 146 7.10 -10.65 -0.82
C ALA A 146 7.01 -9.40 -1.72
N VAL A 147 7.85 -8.39 -1.48
CA VAL A 147 7.98 -7.21 -2.35
C VAL A 147 8.33 -7.61 -3.78
N SER A 148 9.23 -8.59 -3.95
CA SER A 148 9.61 -9.10 -5.27
C SER A 148 8.45 -9.76 -6.01
N LEU A 149 7.58 -10.49 -5.30
CA LEU A 149 6.36 -11.07 -5.88
C LEU A 149 5.33 -9.99 -6.23
N LEU A 150 5.13 -9.01 -5.34
CA LEU A 150 4.25 -7.87 -5.58
C LEU A 150 4.71 -7.03 -6.77
N ARG A 151 6.02 -6.92 -7.01
CA ARG A 151 6.57 -6.19 -8.15
C ARG A 151 6.12 -6.79 -9.48
N LEU A 152 6.13 -8.12 -9.60
CA LEU A 152 5.70 -8.84 -10.81
C LEU A 152 4.20 -8.67 -11.06
N LEU A 153 3.40 -8.68 -9.98
CA LEU A 153 1.97 -8.41 -10.06
C LEU A 153 1.73 -6.96 -10.48
N TRP A 154 2.47 -6.01 -9.92
CA TRP A 154 2.38 -4.60 -10.30
C TRP A 154 2.70 -4.40 -11.78
N ASP A 155 3.74 -5.03 -12.34
CA ASP A 155 4.04 -4.92 -13.77
C ASP A 155 2.87 -5.36 -14.66
N SER A 156 2.14 -6.40 -14.23
CA SER A 156 0.96 -6.89 -14.93
C SER A 156 -0.24 -5.95 -14.78
N VAL A 157 -0.41 -5.36 -13.59
CA VAL A 157 -1.49 -4.40 -13.29
C VAL A 157 -1.26 -3.10 -14.04
N ASP A 158 -0.05 -2.53 -14.01
CA ASP A 158 0.27 -1.23 -14.62
C ASP A 158 0.05 -1.25 -16.14
N ALA A 159 0.47 -2.34 -16.79
CA ALA A 159 0.27 -2.55 -18.23
C ALA A 159 -1.21 -2.49 -18.65
N GLU A 160 -2.11 -2.91 -17.76
CA GLU A 160 -3.56 -3.04 -18.03
C GLU A 160 -4.39 -2.00 -17.27
N LEU A 161 -3.76 -1.11 -16.50
CA LEU A 161 -4.44 -0.18 -15.59
C LEU A 161 -5.41 0.72 -16.35
N ALA A 162 -5.02 1.18 -17.54
CA ALA A 162 -5.86 2.02 -18.40
C ALA A 162 -7.15 1.29 -18.86
N ALA A 163 -7.11 -0.03 -19.01
CA ALA A 163 -8.28 -0.82 -19.40
C ALA A 163 -9.35 -0.86 -18.31
N LEU A 164 -8.99 -0.61 -17.04
CA LEU A 164 -9.92 -0.57 -15.91
C LEU A 164 -10.80 0.68 -15.91
N ARG A 165 -10.43 1.75 -16.64
CA ARG A 165 -11.18 3.02 -16.66
C ARG A 165 -12.63 2.84 -17.08
N VAL A 166 -12.87 2.13 -18.18
CA VAL A 166 -14.23 1.96 -18.72
C VAL A 166 -15.14 1.17 -17.77
N PRO A 167 -14.72 0.01 -17.21
CA PRO A 167 -15.46 -0.64 -16.14
C PRO A 167 -15.68 0.26 -14.92
N PHE A 168 -14.66 1.00 -14.50
CA PHE A 168 -14.75 1.90 -13.33
C PHE A 168 -15.83 2.96 -13.51
N GLU A 169 -15.77 3.74 -14.59
CA GLU A 169 -16.72 4.83 -14.85
C GLU A 169 -18.17 4.34 -15.06
N ARG A 170 -18.34 3.08 -15.47
CA ARG A 170 -19.67 2.50 -15.74
C ARG A 170 -20.29 1.80 -14.53
N TYR A 171 -19.49 1.10 -13.73
CA TYR A 171 -20.01 0.17 -12.73
C TYR A 171 -19.64 0.53 -11.29
N ALA A 172 -18.58 1.31 -11.07
CA ALA A 172 -18.23 1.74 -9.73
C ALA A 172 -19.37 2.58 -9.15
N GLY A 173 -19.84 2.24 -7.95
CA GLY A 173 -20.91 3.00 -7.33
C GLY A 173 -20.50 4.47 -7.12
N PHE A 174 -21.43 5.42 -7.18
CA PHE A 174 -21.17 6.75 -6.61
C PHE A 174 -21.11 6.60 -5.09
N GLY A 175 -19.91 6.56 -4.52
CA GLY A 175 -19.75 6.28 -3.09
C GLY A 175 -19.10 7.41 -2.31
N LEU A 176 -19.21 7.25 -1.00
CA LEU A 176 -18.60 8.10 0.02
C LEU A 176 -17.08 7.82 0.07
N GLY A 177 -16.27 8.76 0.56
CA GLY A 177 -14.80 8.61 0.65
C GLY A 177 -14.02 9.48 -0.33
N ARG A 178 -12.68 9.40 -0.31
CA ARG A 178 -11.80 10.21 -1.19
C ARG A 178 -11.54 9.54 -2.55
N VAL A 179 -11.69 8.21 -2.64
CA VAL A 179 -11.58 7.43 -3.88
C VAL A 179 -12.92 7.43 -4.63
N LYS A 180 -13.22 8.55 -5.29
CA LYS A 180 -14.51 8.80 -5.96
C LYS A 180 -14.48 8.56 -7.46
N ASP A 181 -13.32 8.69 -8.07
CA ASP A 181 -13.12 8.56 -9.50
C ASP A 181 -11.97 7.61 -9.80
N PHE A 182 -11.84 7.29 -11.09
CA PHE A 182 -10.82 6.39 -11.56
C PHE A 182 -9.41 6.96 -11.33
N ASP A 183 -9.23 8.28 -11.41
CA ASP A 183 -7.91 8.90 -11.27
C ASP A 183 -7.40 8.78 -9.82
N ALA A 184 -8.27 8.90 -8.83
CA ALA A 184 -7.96 8.64 -7.43
C ALA A 184 -7.64 7.15 -7.18
N PHE A 185 -8.41 6.23 -7.76
CA PHE A 185 -8.19 4.79 -7.65
C PHE A 185 -6.86 4.37 -8.29
N ALA A 186 -6.64 4.76 -9.55
CA ALA A 186 -5.43 4.48 -10.29
C ALA A 186 -4.22 5.19 -9.67
N GLY A 187 -4.40 6.40 -9.13
CA GLY A 187 -3.37 7.12 -8.39
C GLY A 187 -2.90 6.37 -7.15
N LEU A 188 -3.83 5.83 -6.36
CA LEU A 188 -3.49 5.00 -5.20
C LEU A 188 -2.73 3.72 -5.61
N LEU A 189 -3.20 3.02 -6.64
CA LEU A 189 -2.53 1.82 -7.15
C LEU A 189 -1.12 2.13 -7.66
N ARG A 190 -0.93 3.24 -8.39
CA ARG A 190 0.39 3.70 -8.82
C ARG A 190 1.29 4.08 -7.66
N GLY A 191 0.75 4.71 -6.61
CA GLY A 191 1.50 5.00 -5.40
C GLY A 191 2.06 3.72 -4.75
N TRP A 192 1.25 2.66 -4.66
CA TRP A 192 1.73 1.35 -4.22
C TRP A 192 2.74 0.73 -5.20
N GLY A 193 2.51 0.88 -6.49
CA GLY A 193 3.48 0.53 -7.52
C GLY A 193 4.85 1.16 -7.32
N ASP A 194 4.89 2.45 -6.99
CA ASP A 194 6.11 3.20 -6.69
C ASP A 194 6.77 2.69 -5.40
N VAL A 195 5.99 2.47 -4.34
CA VAL A 195 6.47 1.88 -3.07
C VAL A 195 7.14 0.54 -3.30
N ILE A 196 6.45 -0.38 -3.99
CA ILE A 196 6.96 -1.72 -4.29
C ILE A 196 8.16 -1.66 -5.23
N GLY A 197 8.13 -0.77 -6.24
CA GLY A 197 9.23 -0.57 -7.17
C GLY A 197 10.51 -0.10 -6.47
N GLN A 198 10.40 0.89 -5.59
CA GLN A 198 11.56 1.40 -4.85
C GLN A 198 12.07 0.41 -3.81
N ALA A 199 11.17 -0.27 -3.08
CA ALA A 199 11.57 -1.32 -2.15
C ALA A 199 12.32 -2.46 -2.87
N GLN A 200 11.79 -2.92 -4.01
CA GLN A 200 12.41 -3.98 -4.80
C GLN A 200 13.79 -3.60 -5.35
N GLN A 201 13.95 -2.37 -5.85
CA GLN A 201 15.26 -1.88 -6.34
C GLN A 201 16.34 -1.87 -5.26
N ARG A 202 15.95 -1.69 -3.99
CA ARG A 202 16.87 -1.62 -2.85
C ARG A 202 17.04 -2.96 -2.13
N GLY A 203 16.24 -3.97 -2.46
CA GLY A 203 16.17 -5.21 -1.69
C GLY A 203 15.58 -5.00 -0.29
N TRP A 204 14.71 -4.00 -0.14
CA TRP A 204 14.13 -3.56 1.12
C TRP A 204 12.72 -4.12 1.31
N GLY A 205 12.24 -4.13 2.56
CA GLY A 205 10.85 -4.46 2.88
C GLY A 205 9.97 -3.22 2.93
N VAL A 206 8.65 -3.44 3.05
CA VAL A 206 7.64 -2.39 3.19
C VAL A 206 6.89 -2.58 4.50
N VAL A 207 6.73 -1.50 5.25
CA VAL A 207 6.04 -1.49 6.54
C VAL A 207 5.00 -0.38 6.54
N GLY A 208 3.79 -0.71 7.00
CA GLY A 208 2.74 0.26 7.28
C GLY A 208 2.55 0.38 8.79
N ILE A 209 2.65 1.61 9.32
CA ILE A 209 2.41 1.90 10.73
C ILE A 209 1.29 2.93 10.88
N ARG A 210 0.73 3.02 12.08
CA ARG A 210 -0.23 4.08 12.39
C ARG A 210 0.51 5.42 12.55
N CYS A 211 -0.06 6.46 11.96
CA CYS A 211 0.06 7.80 12.50
C CYS A 211 -1.14 8.06 13.46
#